data_AF-A0A943HY32-F1
#
_entry.id   AF-A0A943HY32-F1
#
_cell.length_a   1.000
_cell.length_b   1.000
_cell.length_c   1.000
_cell.angle_alpha   90.00
_cell.angle_beta   90.00
_cell.angle_gamma   90.00
#
_symmetry.space_group_name_H-M   'P 1'
#
loop_
_entity.id
_entity.type
_entity.pdbx_description
1 polymer ?
#
loop_
_entity_poly.entity_id
_entity_poly.type
_entity_poly.pdbx_seq_one_letter_code
_entity_poly.pdbx_strand_id
1 'polypeptide(L)'
;MAGKGRASVNDMKRVEVLVLMEIDQQTEDNGGPYGFSRKTLAERVGVSPYRVRAAIDRLDSEGMIDVVSRYSDDGGQLANGICLTERGEWYLEGVRTGMLVQEMLEDEVADR
;
A
#
# COMPACT_ATOMS: atom_id res chain seq x y z
N MET A 1 -14.04 16.59 27.00
CA MET A 1 -14.38 16.03 25.67
C MET A 1 -13.09 15.81 24.91
N ALA A 2 -12.66 14.55 24.77
CA ALA A 2 -11.40 14.18 24.11
C ALA A 2 -11.51 14.46 22.60
N GLY A 3 -10.46 15.06 22.02
CA GLY A 3 -10.42 15.45 20.62
C GLY A 3 -10.67 14.26 19.68
N LYS A 4 -11.68 14.39 18.83
CA LYS A 4 -11.96 13.46 17.74
C LYS A 4 -10.77 13.42 16.74
N GLY A 5 -9.99 12.35 16.80
CA GLY A 5 -9.73 11.49 15.64
C GLY A 5 -8.85 12.02 14.51
N ARG A 6 -7.77 12.76 14.77
CA ARG A 6 -6.68 12.89 13.78
C ARG A 6 -5.75 11.69 13.93
N ALA A 7 -5.65 10.87 12.88
CA ALA A 7 -4.57 9.88 12.79
C ALA A 7 -3.23 10.60 12.99
N SER A 8 -2.32 10.02 13.76
CA SER A 8 -0.96 10.58 13.86
C SER A 8 -0.27 10.46 12.50
N VAL A 9 0.72 11.32 12.24
CA VAL A 9 1.51 11.24 11.00
C VAL A 9 2.12 9.85 10.83
N ASN A 10 2.59 9.25 11.94
CA ASN A 10 3.14 7.89 11.94
C ASN A 10 2.08 6.84 11.63
N ASP A 11 0.86 6.98 12.16
CA ASP A 11 -0.26 6.08 11.83
C ASP A 11 -0.58 6.15 10.33
N MET A 12 -0.58 7.34 9.73
CA MET A 12 -0.82 7.47 8.29
C MET A 12 0.31 6.88 7.45
N LYS A 13 1.58 7.09 7.83
CA LYS A 13 2.73 6.49 7.14
C LYS A 13 2.69 4.96 7.21
N ARG A 14 2.26 4.39 8.34
CA ARG A 14 1.99 2.95 8.44
C ARG A 14 0.91 2.52 7.44
N VAL A 15 -0.19 3.27 7.32
CA VAL A 15 -1.25 2.95 6.34
C VAL A 15 -0.72 3.00 4.91
N GLU A 16 0.07 4.01 4.55
CA GLU A 16 0.70 4.12 3.22
C GLU A 16 1.55 2.90 2.90
N VAL A 17 2.41 2.46 3.83
CA VAL A 17 3.24 1.25 3.67
C VAL A 17 2.38 0.00 3.47
N LEU A 18 1.33 -0.19 4.28
CA LEU A 18 0.44 -1.36 4.15
C LEU A 18 -0.31 -1.35 2.80
N VAL A 19 -0.69 -0.18 2.30
CA VAL A 19 -1.32 -0.04 0.98
C VAL A 19 -0.33 -0.42 -0.13
N LEU A 20 0.92 0.04 -0.05
CA LEU A 20 1.95 -0.34 -1.03
C LEU A 20 2.22 -1.85 -1.01
N MET A 21 2.35 -2.46 0.17
CA MET A 21 2.53 -3.91 0.32
C MET A 21 1.39 -4.71 -0.31
N GLU A 22 0.14 -4.30 -0.09
CA GLU A 22 -1.03 -4.99 -0.65
C GLU A 22 -1.13 -4.82 -2.18
N ILE A 23 -0.81 -3.63 -2.71
CA ILE A 23 -0.76 -3.40 -4.16
C ILE A 23 0.31 -4.29 -4.81
N ASP A 24 1.49 -4.35 -4.20
CA ASP A 24 2.62 -5.15 -4.68
C ASP A 24 2.25 -6.65 -4.72
N GLN A 25 1.78 -7.19 -3.59
CA GLN A 25 1.38 -8.59 -3.49
C GLN A 25 0.31 -8.97 -4.53
N GLN A 26 -0.72 -8.13 -4.70
CA GLN A 26 -1.76 -8.41 -5.70
C GLN A 26 -1.27 -8.24 -7.13
N THR A 27 -0.26 -7.41 -7.37
CA THR A 27 0.31 -7.26 -8.70
C THR A 27 1.05 -8.53 -9.09
N GLU A 28 1.80 -9.12 -8.17
CA GLU A 28 2.46 -10.42 -8.34
C GLU A 28 1.44 -11.55 -8.52
N ASP A 29 0.45 -11.65 -7.64
CA ASP A 29 -0.53 -12.76 -7.64
C ASP A 29 -1.40 -12.78 -8.92
N ASN A 30 -1.78 -11.61 -9.41
CA ASN A 30 -2.72 -11.48 -10.54
C ASN A 30 -2.04 -11.18 -11.87
N GLY A 31 -0.71 -11.00 -11.89
CA GLY A 31 0.06 -10.68 -13.09
C GLY A 31 -0.27 -9.32 -13.72
N GLY A 32 -0.71 -8.35 -12.91
CA GLY A 32 -1.08 -7.03 -13.41
C GLY A 32 -1.64 -6.07 -12.35
N PRO A 33 -1.94 -4.82 -12.73
CA PRO A 33 -2.28 -3.75 -11.79
C PRO A 33 -3.45 -4.10 -10.86
N TYR A 34 -3.37 -3.68 -9.59
CA TYR A 34 -4.41 -3.88 -8.59
C TYR A 34 -5.77 -3.37 -9.09
N GLY A 35 -6.70 -4.28 -9.38
CA GLY A 35 -7.99 -3.95 -10.01
C GLY A 35 -9.18 -3.91 -9.06
N PHE A 36 -8.98 -4.13 -7.75
CA PHE A 36 -10.09 -4.18 -6.82
C PHE A 36 -10.54 -2.78 -6.38
N SER A 37 -11.72 -2.72 -5.76
CA SER A 37 -12.23 -1.47 -5.22
C SER A 37 -11.40 -0.97 -4.03
N ARG A 38 -11.42 0.34 -3.77
CA ARG A 38 -10.82 0.93 -2.56
C ARG A 38 -11.40 0.35 -1.26
N LYS A 39 -12.65 -0.13 -1.29
CA LYS A 39 -13.28 -0.79 -0.13
C LYS A 39 -12.61 -2.13 0.13
N THR A 40 -12.39 -2.93 -0.90
CA THR A 40 -11.69 -4.21 -0.82
C THR A 40 -10.25 -4.01 -0.33
N LEU A 41 -9.55 -2.98 -0.83
CA LEU A 41 -8.22 -2.62 -0.36
C LEU A 41 -8.21 -2.28 1.13
N ALA A 42 -9.21 -1.50 1.59
CA ALA A 42 -9.36 -1.15 2.99
C ALA A 42 -9.62 -2.36 3.90
N GLU A 43 -10.44 -3.30 3.45
CA GLU A 43 -10.69 -4.56 4.15
C GLU A 43 -9.42 -5.41 4.27
N ARG A 44 -8.64 -5.54 3.18
CA ARG A 44 -7.39 -6.32 3.17
C ARG A 44 -6.30 -5.70 4.05
N VAL A 45 -6.15 -4.38 3.98
CA VAL A 45 -5.20 -3.63 4.82
C VAL A 45 -5.65 -3.55 6.29
N GLY A 46 -6.94 -3.79 6.58
CA GLY A 46 -7.48 -3.74 7.94
C GLY A 46 -7.69 -2.32 8.46
N VAL A 47 -8.03 -1.36 7.59
CA VAL A 47 -8.24 0.05 7.96
C VAL A 47 -9.52 0.60 7.36
N SER A 48 -9.97 1.78 7.81
CA SER A 48 -11.17 2.40 7.24
C SER A 48 -10.96 2.81 5.77
N PRO A 49 -11.99 2.74 4.90
CA PRO A 49 -11.90 3.22 3.52
C PRO A 49 -11.44 4.68 3.36
N TYR A 50 -11.74 5.53 4.35
CA TYR A 50 -11.26 6.92 4.36
C TYR A 50 -9.73 7.01 4.44
N ARG A 51 -9.10 6.16 5.25
CA ARG A 51 -7.64 6.11 5.40
C ARG A 51 -6.96 5.57 4.15
N VAL A 52 -7.51 4.53 3.52
CA VAL A 52 -7.00 4.05 2.23
C VAL A 52 -7.10 5.12 1.17
N ARG A 53 -8.23 5.84 1.09
CA ARG A 53 -8.36 6.96 0.16
C ARG A 53 -7.28 8.02 0.40
N ALA A 54 -7.12 8.47 1.64
CA ALA A 54 -6.11 9.45 1.98
C ALA A 54 -4.68 8.96 1.68
N ALA A 55 -4.39 7.67 1.90
CA ALA A 55 -3.10 7.08 1.57
C ALA A 55 -2.87 7.04 0.05
N ILE A 56 -3.85 6.59 -0.74
CA ILE A 56 -3.77 6.60 -2.22
C ILE A 56 -3.52 8.01 -2.73
N ASP A 57 -4.31 9.00 -2.28
CA ASP A 57 -4.17 10.39 -2.74
C ASP A 57 -2.77 10.94 -2.43
N ARG A 58 -2.18 10.57 -1.28
CA ARG A 58 -0.81 10.98 -0.90
C ARG A 58 0.26 10.25 -1.71
N LEU A 59 0.15 8.92 -1.84
CA LEU A 59 1.08 8.10 -2.60
C LEU A 59 1.13 8.50 -4.07
N ASP A 60 -0.03 8.79 -4.67
CA ASP A 60 -0.16 9.32 -6.03
C ASP A 60 0.54 10.69 -6.14
N SER A 61 0.27 11.61 -5.20
CA SER A 61 0.94 12.93 -5.16
C SER A 61 2.45 12.87 -4.93
N GLU A 62 2.93 11.82 -4.24
CA GLU A 62 4.35 11.57 -3.99
C GLU A 62 5.02 10.81 -5.16
N GLY A 63 4.25 10.36 -6.15
CA GLY A 63 4.72 9.61 -7.32
C GLY A 63 5.14 8.18 -6.99
N MET A 64 4.52 7.58 -5.96
CA MET A 64 4.79 6.21 -5.52
C MET A 64 3.93 5.17 -6.24
N ILE A 65 2.77 5.59 -6.76
CA ILE A 65 1.83 4.74 -7.49
C ILE A 65 1.37 5.45 -8.75
N ASP A 66 0.91 4.66 -9.72
CA ASP A 66 0.17 5.14 -10.90
C ASP A 66 -1.23 4.52 -10.92
N VAL A 67 -2.21 5.33 -11.37
CA VAL A 67 -3.58 4.86 -11.62
C VAL A 67 -3.77 4.65 -13.13
N VAL A 68 -3.93 3.40 -13.54
CA VAL A 68 -4.00 3.00 -14.95
C VAL A 68 -5.41 2.62 -15.37
N SER A 69 -5.81 3.00 -16.59
CA SER A 69 -7.08 2.55 -17.15
C SER A 69 -7.01 1.07 -17.50
N ARG A 70 -8.07 0.31 -17.23
CA ARG A 70 -8.17 -1.11 -17.54
C ARG A 70 -9.38 -1.40 -18.40
N TYR A 71 -9.23 -2.40 -19.27
CA TYR A 71 -10.27 -2.83 -20.19
C TYR A 71 -10.37 -4.36 -20.16
N SER A 72 -11.57 -4.89 -20.33
CA SER A 72 -11.80 -6.32 -20.60
C SER A 72 -11.52 -6.65 -22.07
N ASP A 73 -11.43 -7.94 -22.38
CA ASP A 73 -11.12 -8.43 -23.73
C ASP A 73 -12.15 -8.01 -24.78
N ASP A 74 -13.39 -7.74 -24.36
CA ASP A 74 -14.49 -7.23 -25.19
C ASP A 74 -14.47 -5.69 -25.34
N GLY A 75 -13.46 -5.01 -24.79
CA GLY A 75 -13.31 -3.56 -24.81
C GLY A 75 -14.13 -2.81 -23.75
N GLY A 76 -14.83 -3.52 -22.86
CA GLY A 76 -15.53 -2.94 -21.73
C GLY A 76 -14.56 -2.25 -20.75
N GLN A 77 -14.93 -1.07 -20.24
CA GLN A 77 -14.11 -0.40 -19.24
C GLN A 77 -14.23 -1.12 -17.88
N LEU A 78 -13.09 -1.51 -17.31
CA LEU A 78 -12.98 -2.06 -15.97
C LEU A 78 -12.69 -0.95 -14.96
N ALA A 79 -12.76 -1.28 -13.66
CA ALA A 79 -12.21 -0.41 -12.63
C ALA A 79 -10.72 -0.14 -12.91
N ASN A 80 -10.31 1.12 -12.75
CA ASN A 80 -8.91 1.50 -12.92
C ASN A 80 -8.01 0.64 -12.01
N GLY A 81 -6.86 0.26 -12.56
CA GLY A 81 -5.81 -0.40 -11.84
C GLY A 81 -4.96 0.58 -11.04
N ILE A 82 -4.29 0.08 -10.01
CA ILE A 82 -3.19 0.79 -9.32
C ILE A 82 -1.94 -0.07 -9.41
N CYS A 83 -0.81 0.52 -9.79
CA CYS A 83 0.50 -0.13 -9.77
C CYS A 83 1.51 0.73 -9.00
N LEU A 84 2.56 0.11 -8.48
CA LEU A 84 3.70 0.86 -7.99
C LEU A 84 4.45 1.49 -9.17
N THR A 85 5.04 2.65 -8.93
CA THR A 85 6.08 3.20 -9.82
C THR A 85 7.43 2.58 -9.44
N GLU A 86 8.45 2.75 -10.28
CA GLU A 86 9.84 2.36 -9.93
C GLU A 86 10.27 2.96 -8.57
N ARG A 87 9.85 4.19 -8.28
CA ARG A 87 10.11 4.84 -7.00
C ARG A 87 9.36 4.17 -5.85
N GLY A 88 8.10 3.80 -6.07
CA GLY A 88 7.29 3.08 -5.09
C GLY A 88 7.87 1.71 -4.76
N GLU A 89 8.32 0.96 -5.77
CA GLU A 89 9.01 -0.32 -5.63
C GLU A 89 10.30 -0.17 -4.81
N TRP A 90 11.17 0.78 -5.18
CA TRP A 90 12.42 1.04 -4.47
C TRP A 90 12.18 1.45 -3.01
N TYR A 91 11.17 2.29 -2.76
CA TYR A 91 10.79 2.65 -1.40
C TYR A 91 10.34 1.43 -0.59
N LEU A 92 9.49 0.58 -1.17
CA LEU A 92 8.97 -0.60 -0.50
C LEU A 92 10.05 -1.65 -0.23
N GLU A 93 10.98 -1.84 -1.16
CA GLU A 93 12.16 -2.70 -0.98
C GLU A 93 13.02 -2.23 0.21
N GLY A 94 13.25 -0.92 0.32
CA GLY A 94 13.95 -0.32 1.45
C GLY A 94 13.23 -0.57 2.79
N VAL A 95 11.89 -0.47 2.81
CA VAL A 95 11.09 -0.79 4.00
C VAL A 95 11.22 -2.26 4.39
N ARG A 96 11.07 -3.19 3.43
CA ARG A 96 11.21 -4.64 3.67
C ARG A 96 12.59 -5.00 4.20
N THR A 97 13.64 -4.42 3.61
CA THR A 97 15.02 -4.61 4.07
C THR A 97 15.20 -4.10 5.50
N GLY A 98 14.64 -2.94 5.83
CA GLY A 98 14.68 -2.40 7.19
C GLY A 98 13.97 -3.30 8.21
N MET A 99 12.84 -3.91 7.85
CA MET A 99 12.14 -4.87 8.70
C MET A 99 12.99 -6.12 8.97
N LEU A 100 13.62 -6.69 7.93
CA LEU A 100 14.50 -7.85 8.07
C LEU A 100 15.67 -7.55 9.02
N VAL A 101 16.32 -6.39 8.87
CA VAL A 101 17.44 -5.99 9.75
C VAL A 101 16.98 -5.89 11.20
N GLN A 102 15.78 -5.34 11.43
CA GLN A 102 15.23 -5.24 12.78
C GLN A 102 14.97 -6.63 13.39
N GLU A 103 14.40 -7.56 12.63
CA GLU A 103 14.19 -8.96 13.06
C GLU A 103 15.52 -9.64 13.42
N MET A 104 16.55 -9.49 12.58
CA MET A 104 17.88 -10.06 12.84
C MET A 104 18.52 -9.51 14.14
N LEU A 105 18.35 -8.21 14.41
CA LEU A 105 18.86 -7.59 15.64
C LEU A 105 18.10 -8.07 16.89
N GLU A 106 16.80 -8.35 16.77
CA GLU A 106 15.99 -8.89 17.86
C GLU A 106 16.39 -10.34 18.19
N ASP A 107 16.68 -11.16 17.17
CA ASP A 107 17.19 -12.53 17.33
C ASP A 107 18.56 -12.55 18.03
N GLU A 108 19.49 -11.66 17.65
CA GLU A 108 20.80 -11.54 18.31
C GLU A 108 20.71 -11.17 19.80
N VAL A 109 19.67 -10.42 20.19
CA VAL A 109 19.42 -10.07 21.59
C VAL A 109 18.75 -11.21 22.34
N ALA A 110 17.88 -11.99 21.69
CA ALA A 110 17.22 -13.15 22.28
C ALA A 110 18.18 -14.31 22.59
N ASP A 111 19.29 -14.40 21.83
CA ASP A 111 20.35 -15.40 22.03
C ASP A 111 21.39 -15.03 23.11
N ARG A 112 21.21 -13.91 23.83
CA ARG A 112 22.06 -13.47 24.97
C ARG A 112 21.38 -13.63 26.32
#